data_AF-A0A3C1ZSA6-F1
#
_entry.id   AF-A0A3C1ZSA6-F1
#
_cell.length_a   1.000
_cell.length_b   1.000
_cell.length_c   1.000
_cell.angle_alpha   90.00
_cell.angle_beta   90.00
_cell.angle_gamma   90.00
#
_symmetry.space_group_name_H-M   'P 1'
#
loop_
_entity.id
_entity.type
_entity.pdbx_description
1 polymer ?
#
loop_
_entity_poly.entity_id
_entity_poly.type
_entity_poly.pdbx_seq_one_letter_code
_entity_poly.pdbx_strand_id
1 'polypeptide(L)' 'FAVVSCSNYEFGPFNAYGALAVRTDLDAILHLGDYIYEYGQGVYGNTESGRLNLPNKELVELSDYRTRYAQYRLDPDLRA' A
#
# COMPACT_ATOMS: atom_id res chain seq x y z
N PHE A 1 14.10 2.43 -15.50
CA PHE A 1 13.00 1.76 -14.77
C PHE A 1 13.28 1.72 -13.27
N ALA A 2 12.26 1.55 -12.43
CA ALA A 2 12.38 1.33 -10.98
C ALA A 2 11.62 0.08 -10.52
N VAL A 3 11.92 -0.41 -9.32
CA VAL A 3 11.33 -1.62 -8.74
C VAL A 3 10.85 -1.33 -7.32
N VAL A 4 9.66 -1.83 -6.98
CA VAL A 4 9.03 -1.71 -5.66
C VAL A 4 8.35 -3.02 -5.25
N SER A 5 8.16 -3.22 -3.95
CA SER A 5 7.42 -4.36 -3.38
C SER A 5 7.04 -4.04 -1.94
N CYS A 6 6.28 -4.93 -1.29
CA CYS A 6 6.07 -4.92 0.17
C CYS A 6 5.51 -3.59 0.70
N SER A 7 4.39 -3.15 0.12
CA SER A 7 3.83 -1.81 0.36
C SER A 7 2.84 -1.79 1.52
N ASN A 8 3.25 -2.23 2.71
CA ASN A 8 2.36 -2.32 3.86
C ASN A 8 1.86 -0.93 4.31
N TYR A 9 0.55 -0.71 4.22
CA TYR A 9 -0.10 0.56 4.53
C TYR A 9 0.04 1.00 6.00
N GLU A 10 0.07 0.05 6.93
CA GLU A 10 0.20 0.34 8.37
C GLU A 10 1.65 0.54 8.81
N PHE A 11 2.65 0.21 7.97
CA PHE A 11 4.06 0.52 8.30
C PHE A 11 4.50 1.93 7.89
N GLY A 12 3.67 2.66 7.16
CA GLY A 12 3.87 4.09 6.98
C GLY A 12 3.30 4.65 5.67
N PRO A 13 3.50 5.95 5.45
CA PRO A 13 3.16 6.61 4.20
C PRO A 13 3.97 6.08 3.02
N PHE A 14 3.40 6.21 1.81
CA PHE A 14 3.99 5.71 0.57
C PHE A 14 5.01 6.68 -0.07
N ASN A 15 5.79 7.39 0.75
CA ASN A 15 6.76 8.42 0.32
C ASN A 15 7.74 7.93 -0.77
N ALA A 16 8.10 6.65 -0.76
CA ALA A 16 8.96 6.06 -1.79
C ALA A 16 8.34 6.17 -3.20
N TYR A 17 7.02 6.02 -3.32
CA TYR A 17 6.30 6.22 -4.58
C TYR A 17 6.31 7.68 -4.99
N GLY A 18 6.06 8.61 -4.07
CA GLY A 18 6.15 10.05 -4.35
C GLY A 18 7.55 10.48 -4.82
N ALA A 19 8.60 9.91 -4.23
CA ALA A 19 9.98 10.14 -4.67
C ALA A 19 10.26 9.57 -6.08
N LEU A 20 9.63 8.44 -6.45
CA LEU A 20 9.72 7.90 -7.81
C LEU A 20 8.93 8.73 -8.82
N ALA A 21 7.77 9.28 -8.43
CA ALA A 21 6.89 10.06 -9.31
C ALA A 21 7.55 11.36 -9.82
N VAL A 22 8.47 11.95 -9.05
CA VAL A 22 9.21 13.16 -9.48
C VAL A 22 10.43 12.87 -10.35
N ARG A 23 10.78 11.60 -10.58
CA ARG A 23 11.90 11.23 -11.45
C ARG A 23 11.49 11.27 -12.91
N THR A 24 12.23 12.02 -13.71
CA THR A 24 12.00 12.17 -15.15
C THR A 24 12.80 11.20 -16.02
N ASP A 25 13.58 10.31 -15.39
CA ASP A 25 14.49 9.37 -16.05
C ASP A 25 14.01 7.90 -16.01
N LEU A 26 12.73 7.67 -15.65
CA LEU A 26 12.15 6.34 -15.52
C LEU A 26 11.18 6.02 -16.68
N ASP A 27 11.43 4.93 -17.40
CA ASP A 27 10.53 4.46 -18.47
C ASP A 27 9.36 3.59 -17.95
N ALA A 28 9.54 2.99 -16.77
CA ALA A 28 8.57 2.09 -16.15
C ALA A 28 8.87 1.88 -14.66
N ILE A 29 7.84 1.46 -13.92
CA ILE A 29 7.94 0.97 -12.54
C ILE A 29 7.38 -0.45 -12.50
N LEU A 30 8.13 -1.40 -11.93
CA LEU A 30 7.72 -2.78 -11.75
C LEU A 30 7.44 -3.05 -10.27
N HIS A 31 6.23 -3.50 -9.96
CA HIS A 31 5.87 -3.96 -8.62
C HIS A 31 5.99 -5.48 -8.54
N LEU A 32 6.79 -6.01 -7.60
CA LEU A 32 7.13 -7.44 -7.56
C LEU A 32 6.26 -8.31 -6.65
N GLY A 33 5.34 -7.71 -5.89
CA GLY A 33 4.45 -8.46 -5.01
C GLY A 33 4.19 -7.72 -3.72
N ASP A 34 3.20 -8.20 -2.95
CA ASP A 34 2.75 -7.59 -1.70
C ASP A 34 2.31 -6.13 -1.90
N TYR A 35 1.50 -5.90 -2.94
CA TYR A 35 0.90 -4.60 -3.21
C TYR A 35 -0.13 -4.24 -2.14
N ILE A 36 -0.82 -5.24 -1.61
CA ILE A 36 -1.68 -5.15 -0.42
C ILE A 36 -1.30 -6.26 0.56
N TYR A 37 -1.58 -6.04 1.85
CA TYR A 37 -1.57 -7.07 2.87
C TYR A 37 -3.00 -7.35 3.34
N GLU A 38 -3.26 -8.59 3.76
CA GLU A 38 -4.58 -9.16 4.10
C GLU A 38 -4.94 -9.05 5.59
N TYR A 39 -3.96 -8.73 6.44
CA TYR A 39 -4.15 -8.83 7.88
C TYR A 39 -5.14 -7.82 8.46
N GLY A 40 -5.65 -8.15 9.64
CA GLY A 40 -6.32 -7.19 10.53
C GLY A 40 -5.34 -6.12 11.05
N GLN A 41 -5.88 -5.06 11.65
CA GLN A 41 -5.10 -3.94 12.15
C GLN A 41 -4.09 -4.39 13.20
N GLY A 42 -2.82 -4.00 13.04
CA GLY A 42 -1.76 -4.27 14.03
C GLY A 42 -1.32 -5.73 14.16
N VAL A 43 -1.90 -6.66 13.39
CA VAL A 43 -1.42 -8.06 13.33
C VAL A 43 -0.07 -8.13 12.61
N TYR A 44 0.04 -7.40 11.49
CA TYR A 44 1.29 -7.15 10.78
C TYR A 44 1.28 -5.72 10.26
N GLY A 45 1.51 -4.77 11.17
CA GLY A 45 1.44 -3.35 10.92
C GLY A 45 1.74 -2.55 12.19
N ASN A 46 1.95 -1.23 12.06
CA ASN A 46 2.10 -0.33 13.20
C ASN A 46 0.95 0.70 13.25
N THR A 47 0.06 0.53 14.23
CA THR A 47 -1.11 1.40 14.41
C THR A 47 -0.79 2.77 15.02
N GLU A 48 0.43 3.00 15.51
CA GLU A 48 0.84 4.28 16.13
C GLU A 48 0.74 5.46 15.14
N SER A 49 0.86 5.20 13.84
CA SER A 49 0.74 6.21 12.79
C SER A 49 -0.70 6.69 12.55
N GLY A 50 -1.71 6.01 13.13
CA GLY A 50 -3.13 6.25 12.84
C GLY A 50 -3.57 5.79 11.45
N ARG A 51 -2.67 5.24 10.63
CA ARG A 51 -3.02 4.55 9.38
C ARG A 51 -3.46 3.14 9.73
N LEU A 52 -4.75 2.89 9.58
CA LEU A 52 -5.38 1.65 10.01
C LEU A 52 -5.97 0.90 8.83
N ASN A 53 -5.66 -0.37 8.70
CA ASN A 53 -6.19 -1.26 7.67
C ASN A 53 -7.73 -1.37 7.73
N LEU A 54 -8.38 -1.38 6.56
CA LEU A 54 -9.83 -1.54 6.40
C LEU A 54 -10.14 -2.72 5.46
N PRO A 55 -11.06 -3.63 5.83
CA PRO A 55 -11.68 -3.79 7.15
C PRO A 55 -10.68 -4.23 8.24
N ASN A 56 -11.02 -4.07 9.52
CA ASN A 56 -10.21 -4.58 10.64
C ASN A 56 -10.45 -6.08 10.88
N LYS A 57 -10.01 -6.88 9.93
CA LYS A 57 -10.00 -8.35 9.98
C LYS A 57 -9.08 -8.88 8.89
N GLU A 58 -8.75 -10.16 8.99
CA GLU A 58 -8.21 -10.92 7.87
C GLU A 58 -9.18 -10.83 6.67
N LEU A 59 -8.66 -10.56 5.47
CA LEU A 59 -9.48 -10.52 4.26
C LEU A 59 -9.79 -11.95 3.81
N VAL A 60 -11.08 -12.24 3.61
CA VAL A 60 -11.53 -13.55 3.09
C VAL A 60 -12.53 -13.37 1.97
N GLU A 61 -13.42 -12.39 2.08
CA GLU A 61 -14.45 -12.13 1.08
C GLU A 61 -13.94 -11.22 -0.03
N LEU A 62 -14.52 -11.33 -1.22
CA LEU A 62 -14.20 -10.45 -2.35
C LEU A 62 -14.39 -8.96 -2.02
N SER A 63 -15.40 -8.63 -1.19
CA SER A 63 -15.61 -7.26 -0.72
C SER A 63 -14.47 -6.77 0.16
N ASP A 64 -13.89 -7.64 1.00
CA ASP A 64 -12.79 -7.31 1.90
C ASP A 64 -11.57 -6.89 1.07
N TYR A 65 -11.21 -7.71 0.08
CA TYR A 65 -10.12 -7.42 -0.85
C TYR A 65 -10.34 -6.13 -1.65
N ARG A 66 -11.57 -5.90 -2.13
CA ARG A 66 -11.90 -4.67 -2.87
C ARG A 66 -11.76 -3.43 -1.98
N THR A 67 -12.20 -3.51 -0.73
CA THR A 67 -12.04 -2.41 0.25
C THR A 67 -10.57 -2.14 0.55
N ARG A 68 -9.77 -3.17 0.84
CA ARG A 68 -8.32 -3.01 1.11
C ARG A 68 -7.57 -2.46 -0.09
N TYR A 69 -7.86 -2.97 -1.28
CA TYR A 69 -7.25 -2.50 -2.53
C TYR A 69 -7.57 -1.02 -2.79
N ALA A 70 -8.83 -0.63 -2.62
CA ALA A 70 -9.25 0.76 -2.73
C ALA A 70 -8.53 1.64 -1.70
N GLN A 71 -8.45 1.21 -0.45
CA GLN A 71 -7.74 1.93 0.61
C GLN A 71 -6.29 2.25 0.24
N TYR A 72 -5.53 1.26 -0.22
CA TYR A 72 -4.13 1.46 -0.59
C TYR A 72 -4.02 2.48 -1.73
N ARG A 73 -4.89 2.35 -2.75
CA ARG A 73 -4.97 3.27 -3.90
C ARG A 73 -5.53 4.65 -3.58
N LEU A 74 -6.00 4.93 -2.36
CA LEU A 74 -6.38 6.29 -1.97
C LEU A 74 -5.18 7.13 -1.52
N ASP A 75 -4.05 6.50 -1.22
CA ASP A 75 -2.83 7.22 -0.85
C ASP A 75 -2.33 8.08 -2.04
N PRO A 76 -2.10 9.39 -1.83
CA PRO A 76 -1.74 10.29 -2.92
C PRO A 76 -0.39 9.94 -3.57
N ASP A 77 0.58 9.48 -2.80
CA ASP A 77 1.92 9.19 -3.32
C ASP A 77 1.93 7.91 -4.17
N LEU A 78 1.05 6.95 -3.87
CA LEU A 78 0.87 5.76 -4.71
C LEU A 78 0.13 6.05 -6.03
N ARG A 79 -0.67 7.12 -6.07
CA ARG A 79 -1.42 7.56 -7.26
C ARG A 79 -0.63 8.52 -8.15
N ALA A 80 0.48 9.05 -7.66
CA ALA A 80 1.28 10.08 -8.30
C ALA A 80 1.96 9.59 -9.59
#